data_AF-A0A081QBB7-F1
#
_entry.id   AF-A0A081QBB7-F1
#
_cell.length_a   1.000
_cell.length_b   1.000
_cell.length_c   1.000
_cell.angle_alpha   90.00
_cell.angle_beta   90.00
_cell.angle_gamma   90.00
#
_symmetry.space_group_name_H-M   'P 1'
#
loop_
_entity.id
_entity.type
_entity.pdbx_description
1 polymer ?
#
loop_
_entity_poly.entity_id
_entity_poly.type
_entity_poly.pdbx_seq_one_letter_code
_entity_poly.pdbx_strand_id
1 'polypeptide(L)'
;MTIYNINLGIGWASSGVEYAQAYRAGIFRSLNLSSKFIFTDMILADNIQHLTANIGFDDDQVIWLYNHFTDIKIAPTSVTVDDVLAYFGGAESRREKNGKVLRVFFSDQDKFVSCYLVDENKDLVQYVEYVFKGNLIRKDYFSYTRYCTEYFAPKDNVAVLYQRTFYNEDGTPAYDILMDQGKEEVYRFKDKIFYGKQSFMRAFMKSLNLNKSDLVILDRETGIGQVVFEEAQVAHLAVVVHAEHYSENATNEDYILWNNYYDYQFTNADKVDFFIVSTDKQREVLQEQFAKYTQHQPKIVTIPVGSIDCLTESSQGRKPFSLITASRLAKEKHIDWLVKAVIEARKEIPELTFDIYGSGGEDSLLREIIASHKAEDYIQLKGHAELSQIYSQYEVYLTASTSEGFGLTLMEAIGSGLPLIGFDVPYGNQTFIEDGQNGYLIPSSSDHVEDQIKQAFSTKICQLYQENRLEGMRAHSYQIAEGFLTEEILEKWKKTVEEVLHD
;
A
#
# COMPACT_ATOMS: atom_id res chain seq x y z
N MET A 1 10.50 24.43 -5.46
CA MET A 1 9.70 23.47 -4.70
C MET A 1 9.52 22.18 -5.48
N THR A 2 10.01 21.09 -4.89
CA THR A 2 9.59 19.73 -5.18
C THR A 2 9.03 19.12 -3.89
N ILE A 3 7.97 18.32 -4.02
CA ILE A 3 7.35 17.59 -2.92
C ILE A 3 7.88 16.15 -2.92
N TYR A 4 8.64 15.78 -1.90
CA TYR A 4 9.23 14.45 -1.75
C TYR A 4 8.41 13.62 -0.77
N ASN A 5 7.82 12.52 -1.23
CA ASN A 5 7.01 11.61 -0.42
C ASN A 5 7.86 10.37 -0.11
N ILE A 6 7.95 9.95 1.16
CA ILE A 6 8.83 8.85 1.57
C ILE A 6 8.01 7.69 2.14
N ASN A 7 8.22 6.49 1.58
CA ASN A 7 7.66 5.23 2.05
C ASN A 7 8.75 4.13 2.07
N LEU A 8 8.42 2.99 2.66
CA LEU A 8 9.29 1.81 2.71
C LEU A 8 9.25 1.07 1.37
N GLY A 9 8.12 0.43 1.04
CA GLY A 9 8.03 -0.45 -0.12
C GLY A 9 6.67 -0.41 -0.82
N ILE A 10 6.55 -1.21 -1.87
CA ILE A 10 5.38 -1.37 -2.71
C ILE A 10 5.33 -2.81 -3.23
N GLY A 11 4.14 -3.33 -3.55
CA GLY A 11 3.94 -4.65 -4.15
C GLY A 11 2.66 -4.74 -4.98
N TRP A 12 2.42 -5.90 -5.61
CA TRP A 12 1.22 -6.12 -6.44
C TRP A 12 -0.09 -5.99 -5.66
N ALA A 13 -0.11 -6.41 -4.39
CA ALA A 13 -1.25 -6.27 -3.49
C ALA A 13 -0.88 -5.35 -2.32
N SER A 14 -0.66 -4.06 -2.65
CA SER A 14 -0.25 -3.05 -1.67
C SER A 14 -1.36 -2.69 -0.67
N SER A 15 -0.99 -2.02 0.42
CA SER A 15 -1.93 -1.57 1.45
C SER A 15 -2.53 -0.20 1.10
N GLY A 16 -3.49 0.26 1.92
CA GLY A 16 -4.10 1.58 1.74
C GLY A 16 -3.10 2.75 1.78
N VAL A 17 -1.92 2.59 2.39
CA VAL A 17 -0.88 3.62 2.42
C VAL A 17 -0.34 3.90 1.01
N GLU A 18 -0.06 2.85 0.24
CA GLU A 18 0.49 3.00 -1.11
C GLU A 18 -0.58 3.53 -2.08
N TYR A 19 -1.85 3.09 -1.94
CA TYR A 19 -2.96 3.67 -2.68
C TYR A 19 -3.17 5.15 -2.33
N ALA A 20 -3.06 5.54 -1.05
CA ALA A 20 -3.12 6.94 -0.63
C ALA A 20 -2.02 7.80 -1.29
N GLN A 21 -0.79 7.26 -1.39
CA GLN A 21 0.28 7.92 -2.12
C GLN A 21 -0.01 8.05 -3.62
N ALA A 22 -0.61 7.03 -4.24
CA ALA A 22 -1.00 7.06 -5.65
C ALA A 22 -2.11 8.11 -5.91
N TYR A 23 -3.14 8.17 -5.06
CA TYR A 23 -4.16 9.25 -5.10
C TYR A 23 -3.50 10.62 -4.99
N ARG A 24 -2.60 10.80 -4.01
CA ARG A 24 -1.85 12.05 -3.83
C ARG A 24 -0.99 12.41 -5.04
N ALA A 25 -0.39 11.43 -5.71
CA ALA A 25 0.36 11.64 -6.95
C ALA A 25 -0.53 12.20 -8.07
N GLY A 26 -1.75 11.67 -8.20
CA GLY A 26 -2.77 12.19 -9.11
C GLY A 26 -3.11 13.66 -8.83
N ILE A 27 -3.35 13.99 -7.56
CA ILE A 27 -3.59 15.38 -7.13
C ILE A 27 -2.42 16.30 -7.50
N PHE A 28 -1.18 15.91 -7.21
CA PHE A 28 -0.01 16.72 -7.54
C PHE A 28 0.16 16.93 -9.04
N ARG A 29 -0.16 15.93 -9.88
CA ARG A 29 -0.19 16.09 -11.35
C ARG A 29 -1.24 17.12 -11.78
N SER A 30 -2.46 17.01 -11.26
CA SER A 30 -3.56 17.95 -11.57
C SER A 30 -3.24 19.39 -11.17
N LEU A 31 -2.48 19.58 -10.09
CA LEU A 31 -1.99 20.89 -9.64
C LEU A 31 -0.71 21.36 -10.35
N ASN A 32 -0.16 20.59 -11.29
CA ASN A 32 1.14 20.84 -11.94
C ASN A 32 2.30 21.04 -10.93
N LEU A 33 2.26 20.30 -9.81
CA LEU A 33 3.30 20.34 -8.78
C LEU A 33 4.37 19.29 -9.06
N SER A 34 5.64 19.68 -8.94
CA SER A 34 6.75 18.73 -9.00
C SER A 34 6.71 17.82 -7.77
N SER A 35 6.52 16.52 -7.96
CA SER A 35 6.47 15.55 -6.88
C SER A 35 7.37 14.35 -7.16
N LYS A 36 8.02 13.81 -6.13
CA LYS A 36 8.77 12.55 -6.18
C LYS A 36 8.30 11.61 -5.06
N PHE A 37 8.17 10.32 -5.35
CA PHE A 37 7.78 9.27 -4.42
C PHE A 37 8.96 8.31 -4.25
N ILE A 38 9.50 8.29 -3.04
CA ILE A 38 10.73 7.63 -2.65
C ILE A 38 10.39 6.33 -1.95
N PHE A 39 10.87 5.21 -2.49
CA PHE A 39 10.80 3.89 -1.85
C PHE A 39 12.18 3.47 -1.35
N THR A 40 12.26 3.05 -0.10
CA THR A 40 13.52 2.80 0.63
C THR A 40 13.84 1.33 0.88
N ASP A 41 12.91 0.42 0.60
CA ASP A 41 13.13 -1.02 0.68
C ASP A 41 13.87 -1.59 -0.53
N MET A 42 14.54 -2.71 -0.31
CA MET A 42 15.18 -3.48 -1.38
C MET A 42 14.11 -4.29 -2.11
N ILE A 43 13.79 -3.90 -3.35
CA ILE A 43 12.75 -4.53 -4.17
C ILE A 43 13.41 -5.15 -5.40
N LEU A 44 13.63 -6.47 -5.34
CA LEU A 44 14.26 -7.24 -6.42
C LEU A 44 13.39 -8.40 -6.92
N ALA A 45 12.36 -8.79 -6.16
CA ALA A 45 11.45 -9.88 -6.55
C ALA A 45 10.64 -9.52 -7.80
N ASP A 46 10.31 -8.24 -7.97
CA ASP A 46 9.72 -7.65 -9.16
C ASP A 46 10.53 -6.40 -9.54
N ASN A 47 10.48 -5.97 -10.80
CA ASN A 47 10.99 -4.66 -11.18
C ASN A 47 10.10 -3.59 -10.52
N ILE A 48 10.69 -2.68 -9.75
CA ILE A 48 9.96 -1.62 -9.05
C ILE A 48 9.06 -0.81 -9.99
N GLN A 49 9.47 -0.59 -11.25
CA GLN A 49 8.67 0.16 -12.22
C GLN A 49 7.33 -0.54 -12.52
N HIS A 50 7.31 -1.87 -12.60
CA HIS A 50 6.06 -2.62 -12.83
C HIS A 50 5.09 -2.42 -11.68
N LEU A 51 5.59 -2.38 -10.44
CA LEU A 51 4.79 -2.19 -9.24
C LEU A 51 4.24 -0.75 -9.15
N THR A 52 5.07 0.25 -9.43
CA THR A 52 4.68 1.66 -9.38
C THR A 52 3.71 2.02 -10.50
N ALA A 53 3.93 1.49 -11.71
CA ALA A 53 3.01 1.70 -12.83
C ALA A 53 1.66 1.01 -12.59
N ASN A 54 1.65 -0.19 -11.98
CA ASN A 54 0.42 -0.91 -11.65
C ASN A 54 -0.51 -0.10 -10.73
N ILE A 55 0.04 0.70 -9.81
CA ILE A 55 -0.77 1.53 -8.89
C ILE A 55 -0.99 2.96 -9.42
N GLY A 56 -0.43 3.33 -10.57
CA GLY A 56 -0.71 4.61 -11.25
C GLY A 56 0.28 5.76 -11.00
N PHE A 57 1.52 5.46 -10.59
CA PHE A 57 2.60 6.45 -10.64
C PHE A 57 3.16 6.61 -12.05
N ASP A 58 3.50 7.83 -12.44
CA ASP A 58 4.33 8.07 -13.61
C ASP A 58 5.79 7.75 -13.27
N ASP A 59 6.54 7.18 -14.22
CA ASP A 59 7.93 6.75 -14.00
C ASP A 59 8.83 7.90 -13.52
N ASP A 60 8.58 9.12 -13.98
CA ASP A 60 9.34 10.30 -13.58
C ASP A 60 9.00 10.77 -12.15
N GLN A 61 7.86 10.39 -11.59
CA GLN A 61 7.53 10.64 -10.18
C GLN A 61 8.24 9.67 -9.23
N VAL A 62 8.84 8.57 -9.72
CA VAL A 62 9.40 7.53 -8.84
C VAL A 62 10.89 7.76 -8.57
N ILE A 63 11.28 7.62 -7.31
CA ILE A 63 12.68 7.46 -6.89
C ILE A 63 12.80 6.17 -6.09
N TRP A 64 13.71 5.30 -6.50
CA TRP A 64 14.10 4.16 -5.68
C TRP A 64 15.45 4.44 -5.04
N LEU A 65 15.54 4.30 -3.71
CA LEU A 65 16.74 4.62 -2.92
C LEU A 65 18.02 4.03 -3.54
N TYR A 66 17.96 2.77 -3.96
CA TYR A 66 19.13 2.05 -4.48
C TYR A 66 19.45 2.38 -5.95
N ASN A 67 18.46 2.79 -6.75
CA ASN A 67 18.70 3.23 -8.12
C ASN A 67 19.17 4.69 -8.22
N HIS A 68 18.82 5.54 -7.24
CA HIS A 68 19.13 6.98 -7.28
C HIS A 68 20.60 7.32 -7.51
N PHE A 69 21.52 6.46 -7.08
CA PHE A 69 22.95 6.67 -7.21
C PHE A 69 23.55 6.13 -8.51
N THR A 70 22.71 5.67 -9.45
CA THR A 70 23.12 5.27 -10.78
C THR A 70 22.51 6.22 -11.82
N ASP A 71 22.97 6.15 -13.07
CA ASP A 71 22.39 6.92 -14.18
C ASP A 71 21.20 6.21 -14.86
N ILE A 72 20.96 4.93 -14.54
CA ILE A 72 19.85 4.11 -15.03
C ILE A 72 18.51 4.71 -14.57
N LYS A 73 17.56 4.85 -15.48
CA LYS A 73 16.22 5.36 -15.18
C LYS A 73 15.28 4.25 -14.69
N ILE A 74 14.30 4.65 -13.89
CA ILE A 74 13.11 3.84 -13.63
C ILE A 74 12.45 3.55 -14.97
N ALA A 75 12.28 2.27 -15.30
CA ALA A 75 11.80 1.83 -16.61
C ALA A 75 11.30 0.38 -16.55
N PRO A 76 10.33 0.01 -17.41
CA PRO A 76 9.88 -1.35 -17.54
C PRO A 76 11.01 -2.26 -18.02
N THR A 77 10.93 -3.54 -17.66
CA THR A 77 11.82 -4.56 -18.23
C THR A 77 11.59 -4.71 -19.74
N SER A 78 12.66 -4.53 -20.51
CA SER A 78 12.67 -4.73 -21.97
C SER A 78 13.79 -5.67 -22.46
N VAL A 79 14.66 -6.12 -21.56
CA VAL A 79 15.72 -7.10 -21.87
C VAL A 79 15.09 -8.46 -22.21
N THR A 80 15.51 -9.05 -23.33
CA THR A 80 15.01 -10.34 -23.82
C THR A 80 15.86 -11.52 -23.34
N VAL A 81 15.37 -12.75 -23.54
CA VAL A 81 16.17 -13.97 -23.34
C VAL A 81 17.45 -13.95 -24.17
N ASP A 82 17.39 -13.46 -25.41
CA ASP A 82 18.57 -13.44 -26.29
C ASP A 82 19.60 -12.41 -25.82
N ASP A 83 19.16 -11.24 -25.36
CA ASP A 83 20.03 -10.23 -24.74
C ASP A 83 20.74 -10.80 -23.52
N VAL A 84 20.02 -11.54 -22.66
CA VAL A 84 20.58 -12.21 -21.49
C VAL A 84 21.62 -13.24 -21.90
N LEU A 85 21.30 -14.12 -22.85
CA LEU A 85 22.22 -15.17 -23.28
C LEU A 85 23.49 -14.60 -23.91
N ALA A 86 23.46 -13.39 -24.48
CA ALA A 86 24.65 -12.70 -24.96
C ALA A 86 25.67 -12.38 -23.83
N TYR A 87 25.23 -12.26 -22.56
CA TYR A 87 26.13 -12.12 -21.40
C TYR A 87 26.84 -13.42 -21.02
N PHE A 88 26.38 -14.56 -21.51
CA PHE A 88 26.88 -15.88 -21.14
C PHE A 88 27.50 -16.57 -22.37
N GLY A 89 28.82 -16.80 -22.34
CA GLY A 89 29.47 -17.61 -23.39
C GLY A 89 29.06 -19.08 -23.33
N GLY A 90 29.23 -19.82 -24.43
CA GLY A 90 28.98 -21.26 -24.50
C GLY A 90 27.90 -21.62 -25.53
N ALA A 91 27.84 -22.90 -25.90
CA ALA A 91 26.85 -23.38 -26.86
C ALA A 91 25.62 -23.91 -26.12
N GLU A 92 24.45 -23.37 -26.42
CA GLU A 92 23.19 -23.87 -25.89
C GLU A 92 22.93 -25.31 -26.34
N SER A 93 22.47 -26.15 -25.42
CA SER A 93 22.14 -27.56 -25.67
C SER A 93 20.65 -27.85 -25.63
N ARG A 94 19.93 -27.34 -24.62
CA ARG A 94 18.48 -27.52 -24.45
C ARG A 94 17.87 -26.42 -23.57
N ARG A 95 16.56 -26.24 -23.68
CA ARG A 95 15.74 -25.39 -22.80
C ARG A 95 14.65 -26.20 -22.11
N GLU A 96 14.30 -25.80 -20.89
CA GLU A 96 13.17 -26.33 -20.11
C GLU A 96 12.32 -25.15 -19.64
N LYS A 97 11.01 -25.14 -19.92
CA LYS A 97 10.11 -24.04 -19.53
C LYS A 97 8.99 -24.55 -18.63
N ASN A 98 8.77 -23.88 -17.51
CA ASN A 98 7.66 -24.13 -16.59
C ASN A 98 7.09 -22.79 -16.10
N GLY A 99 5.91 -22.42 -16.61
CA GLY A 99 5.33 -21.09 -16.40
C GLY A 99 6.30 -19.98 -16.80
N LYS A 100 6.58 -19.06 -15.86
CA LYS A 100 7.52 -17.95 -16.02
C LYS A 100 9.01 -18.34 -15.91
N VAL A 101 9.35 -19.60 -15.62
CA VAL A 101 10.74 -20.03 -15.46
C VAL A 101 11.22 -20.72 -16.73
N LEU A 102 12.22 -20.14 -17.40
CA LEU A 102 12.90 -20.72 -18.56
C LEU A 102 14.34 -21.06 -18.18
N ARG A 103 14.68 -22.35 -18.12
CA ARG A 103 16.04 -22.82 -17.87
C ARG A 103 16.75 -23.18 -19.17
N VAL A 104 17.96 -22.66 -19.35
CA VAL A 104 18.82 -22.86 -20.52
C VAL A 104 20.09 -23.59 -20.11
N PHE A 105 20.37 -24.73 -20.74
CA PHE A 105 21.52 -25.59 -20.45
C PHE A 105 22.57 -25.48 -21.54
N PHE A 106 23.85 -25.52 -21.16
CA PHE A 106 24.98 -25.38 -22.07
C PHE A 106 25.71 -26.72 -22.25
N SER A 107 26.15 -27.03 -23.48
CA SER A 107 26.76 -28.33 -23.82
C SER A 107 28.19 -28.51 -23.31
N ASP A 108 28.91 -27.42 -23.10
CA ASP A 108 30.35 -27.38 -22.88
C ASP A 108 30.75 -27.22 -21.40
N GLN A 109 29.78 -26.99 -20.50
CA GLN A 109 30.04 -26.57 -19.12
C GLN A 109 28.98 -27.14 -18.16
N ASP A 110 29.37 -27.49 -16.93
CA ASP A 110 28.48 -27.88 -15.82
C ASP A 110 27.66 -26.67 -15.32
N LYS A 111 26.98 -25.96 -16.22
CA LYS A 111 26.29 -24.71 -15.94
C LYS A 111 24.93 -24.65 -16.61
N PHE A 112 24.05 -23.88 -16.00
CA PHE A 112 22.80 -23.47 -16.60
C PHE A 112 22.42 -22.06 -16.15
N VAL A 113 21.58 -21.41 -16.94
CA VAL A 113 20.97 -20.13 -16.62
C VAL A 113 19.47 -20.36 -16.44
N SER A 114 18.89 -19.89 -15.35
CA SER A 114 17.43 -19.86 -15.19
C SER A 114 16.94 -18.43 -15.36
N CYS A 115 16.23 -18.16 -16.45
CA CYS A 115 15.59 -16.88 -16.73
C CYS A 115 14.19 -16.85 -16.09
N TYR A 116 13.92 -15.80 -15.34
CA TYR A 116 12.60 -15.53 -14.75
C TYR A 116 11.92 -14.46 -15.59
N LEU A 117 10.89 -14.89 -16.33
CA LEU A 117 10.19 -14.09 -17.32
C LEU A 117 9.18 -13.16 -16.65
N VAL A 118 8.99 -11.97 -17.24
CA VAL A 118 7.93 -11.03 -16.82
C VAL A 118 6.54 -11.65 -17.03
N ASP A 119 6.36 -12.29 -18.19
CA ASP A 119 5.13 -12.93 -18.65
C ASP A 119 5.50 -14.29 -19.26
N GLU A 120 4.73 -15.33 -18.98
CA GLU A 120 4.99 -16.67 -19.49
C GLU A 120 4.87 -16.77 -21.02
N ASN A 121 4.20 -15.83 -21.67
CA ASN A 121 3.99 -15.80 -23.12
C ASN A 121 4.91 -14.81 -23.84
N LYS A 122 5.76 -14.07 -23.10
CA LYS A 122 6.76 -13.16 -23.66
C LYS A 122 8.17 -13.68 -23.39
N ASP A 123 9.15 -13.04 -24.01
CA ASP A 123 10.58 -13.34 -23.89
C ASP A 123 11.33 -12.31 -23.02
N LEU A 124 10.60 -11.41 -22.35
CA LEU A 124 11.18 -10.41 -21.46
C LEU A 124 11.64 -11.05 -20.15
N VAL A 125 12.88 -10.78 -19.75
CA VAL A 125 13.52 -11.40 -18.58
C VAL A 125 13.70 -10.38 -17.47
N GLN A 126 13.03 -10.62 -16.34
CA GLN A 126 13.10 -9.75 -15.17
C GLN A 126 14.42 -9.93 -14.41
N TYR A 127 14.81 -11.19 -14.16
CA TYR A 127 16.12 -11.53 -13.64
C TYR A 127 16.56 -12.91 -14.10
N VAL A 128 17.84 -13.20 -13.94
CA VAL A 128 18.40 -14.53 -14.17
C VAL A 128 19.18 -15.05 -12.99
N GLU A 129 19.24 -16.37 -12.89
CA GLU A 129 20.12 -17.09 -11.99
C GLU A 129 21.17 -17.85 -12.79
N TYR A 130 22.45 -17.59 -12.50
CA TYR A 130 23.58 -18.32 -13.06
C TYR A 130 24.08 -19.37 -12.06
N VAL A 131 24.01 -20.64 -12.46
CA VAL A 131 24.38 -21.78 -11.63
C VAL A 131 25.56 -22.52 -12.26
N PHE A 132 26.57 -22.82 -11.45
CA PHE A 132 27.76 -23.58 -11.85
C PHE A 132 27.99 -24.75 -10.89
N LYS A 133 28.10 -25.97 -11.43
CA LYS A 133 28.23 -27.23 -10.69
C LYS A 133 27.19 -27.37 -9.56
N GLY A 134 25.96 -26.96 -9.85
CA GLY A 134 24.83 -27.00 -8.90
C GLY A 134 24.81 -25.87 -7.86
N ASN A 135 25.81 -24.98 -7.84
CA ASN A 135 25.85 -23.85 -6.90
C ASN A 135 25.37 -22.57 -7.60
N LEU A 136 24.41 -21.86 -7.00
CA LEU A 136 24.05 -20.51 -7.43
C LEU A 136 25.25 -19.58 -7.15
N ILE A 137 25.72 -18.90 -8.19
CA ILE A 137 26.89 -18.00 -8.10
C ILE A 137 26.48 -16.54 -8.26
N ARG A 138 25.51 -16.26 -9.13
CA ARG A 138 25.16 -14.90 -9.52
C ARG A 138 23.67 -14.79 -9.87
N LYS A 139 23.04 -13.69 -9.49
CA LYS A 139 21.77 -13.25 -10.09
C LYS A 139 21.93 -11.89 -10.72
N ASP A 140 21.40 -11.69 -11.92
CA ASP A 140 21.40 -10.39 -12.60
C ASP A 140 19.95 -9.92 -12.79
N TYR A 141 19.68 -8.65 -12.50
CA TYR A 141 18.35 -8.04 -12.54
C TYR A 141 18.27 -6.95 -13.62
N PHE A 142 17.15 -6.91 -14.36
CA PHE A 142 17.05 -6.12 -15.59
C PHE A 142 15.83 -5.21 -15.65
N SER A 143 16.06 -3.98 -16.14
CA SER A 143 15.05 -3.08 -16.70
C SER A 143 15.23 -3.09 -18.23
N TYR A 144 15.70 -2.00 -18.83
CA TYR A 144 16.22 -1.98 -20.20
C TYR A 144 17.70 -2.39 -20.29
N THR A 145 18.38 -2.43 -19.16
CA THR A 145 19.73 -2.98 -19.01
C THR A 145 19.86 -3.62 -17.62
N ARG A 146 21.00 -4.25 -17.34
CA ARG A 146 21.27 -4.82 -16.02
C ARG A 146 21.55 -3.71 -15.01
N TYR A 147 20.66 -3.54 -14.04
CA TYR A 147 20.81 -2.50 -13.01
C TYR A 147 21.42 -3.01 -11.70
N CYS A 148 21.30 -4.31 -11.41
CA CYS A 148 21.80 -4.92 -10.19
C CYS A 148 22.30 -6.35 -10.43
N THR A 149 23.31 -6.76 -9.68
CA THR A 149 23.79 -8.14 -9.57
C THR A 149 23.91 -8.53 -8.11
N GLU A 150 23.39 -9.70 -7.76
CA GLU A 150 23.65 -10.37 -6.48
C GLU A 150 24.69 -11.48 -6.65
N TYR A 151 25.62 -11.59 -5.70
CA TYR A 151 26.67 -12.61 -5.70
C TYR A 151 26.52 -13.57 -4.52
N PHE A 152 26.68 -14.86 -4.82
CA PHE A 152 26.42 -15.96 -3.90
C PHE A 152 27.63 -16.87 -3.76
N ALA A 153 27.84 -17.38 -2.55
CA ALA A 153 28.82 -18.42 -2.26
C ALA A 153 28.15 -19.58 -1.52
N PRO A 154 28.54 -20.84 -1.81
CA PRO A 154 28.00 -21.97 -1.08
C PRO A 154 28.55 -22.03 0.34
N LYS A 155 27.66 -22.18 1.31
CA LYS A 155 27.97 -22.51 2.71
C LYS A 155 27.02 -23.61 3.15
N ASP A 156 27.55 -24.76 3.57
CA ASP A 156 26.75 -25.92 3.98
C ASP A 156 25.71 -26.36 2.93
N ASN A 157 26.10 -26.33 1.64
CA ASN A 157 25.24 -26.60 0.48
C ASN A 157 24.04 -25.63 0.31
N VAL A 158 24.08 -24.47 0.95
CA VAL A 158 23.11 -23.38 0.78
C VAL A 158 23.78 -22.19 0.10
N ALA A 159 23.10 -21.58 -0.86
CA ALA A 159 23.58 -20.35 -1.49
C ALA A 159 23.42 -19.17 -0.52
N VAL A 160 24.54 -18.58 -0.11
CA VAL A 160 24.57 -17.42 0.80
C VAL A 160 24.92 -16.17 0.01
N LEU A 161 24.01 -15.20 0.02
CA LEU A 161 24.23 -13.86 -0.52
C LEU A 161 25.29 -13.13 0.30
N TYR A 162 26.34 -12.63 -0.35
CA TYR A 162 27.41 -11.88 0.33
C TYR A 162 27.64 -10.47 -0.24
N GLN A 163 27.20 -10.21 -1.47
CA GLN A 163 27.38 -8.90 -2.11
C GLN A 163 26.26 -8.59 -3.09
N ARG A 164 25.88 -7.31 -3.16
CA ARG A 164 25.10 -6.72 -4.26
C ARG A 164 25.93 -5.64 -4.95
N THR A 165 25.81 -5.52 -6.26
CA THR A 165 26.42 -4.43 -7.03
C THR A 165 25.38 -3.77 -7.89
N PHE A 166 25.29 -2.44 -7.82
CA PHE A 166 24.44 -1.63 -8.69
C PHE A 166 25.28 -1.03 -9.82
N TYR A 167 24.69 -0.90 -11.00
CA TYR A 167 25.40 -0.50 -12.23
C TYR A 167 24.84 0.79 -12.83
N ASN A 168 25.69 1.45 -13.61
CA ASN A 168 25.32 2.49 -14.57
C ASN A 168 24.90 1.88 -15.92
N GLU A 169 24.33 2.69 -16.81
CA GLU A 169 23.86 2.32 -18.14
C GLU A 169 24.96 1.68 -18.99
N ASP A 170 26.20 2.14 -18.85
CA ASP A 170 27.38 1.62 -19.56
C ASP A 170 27.91 0.29 -18.99
N GLY A 171 27.28 -0.23 -17.94
CA GLY A 171 27.65 -1.46 -17.24
C GLY A 171 28.77 -1.31 -16.22
N THR A 172 29.27 -0.09 -15.97
CA THR A 172 30.22 0.17 -14.89
C THR A 172 29.53 0.08 -13.52
N PRO A 173 30.19 -0.47 -12.48
CA PRO A 173 29.60 -0.53 -11.15
C PRO A 173 29.54 0.87 -10.53
N ALA A 174 28.36 1.27 -10.05
CA ALA A 174 28.14 2.51 -9.32
C ALA A 174 28.59 2.36 -7.85
N TYR A 175 28.14 1.29 -7.18
CA TYR A 175 28.53 0.95 -5.82
C TYR A 175 28.21 -0.51 -5.47
N ASP A 176 28.85 -1.02 -4.42
CA ASP A 176 28.64 -2.35 -3.85
C ASP A 176 27.96 -2.26 -2.48
N ILE A 177 27.17 -3.28 -2.12
CA ILE A 177 26.63 -3.52 -0.79
C ILE A 177 27.19 -4.85 -0.28
N LEU A 178 27.92 -4.83 0.83
CA LEU A 178 28.37 -6.04 1.50
C LEU A 178 27.31 -6.52 2.49
N MET A 179 26.98 -7.80 2.39
CA MET A 179 25.90 -8.44 3.12
C MET A 179 26.48 -9.34 4.21
N ASP A 180 25.91 -9.29 5.42
CA ASP A 180 26.16 -10.29 6.46
C ASP A 180 24.83 -10.80 7.02
N GLN A 181 24.58 -12.11 6.92
CA GLN A 181 23.36 -12.78 7.37
C GLN A 181 22.05 -12.07 6.96
N GLY A 182 22.00 -11.53 5.73
CA GLY A 182 20.84 -10.82 5.19
C GLY A 182 20.77 -9.33 5.55
N LYS A 183 21.69 -8.82 6.36
CA LYS A 183 21.80 -7.39 6.70
C LYS A 183 22.74 -6.67 5.74
N GLU A 184 22.35 -5.47 5.33
CA GLU A 184 23.19 -4.54 4.57
C GLU A 184 24.13 -3.79 5.52
N GLU A 185 25.41 -4.20 5.56
CA GLU A 185 26.36 -3.66 6.54
C GLU A 185 27.19 -2.50 5.99
N VAL A 186 27.66 -2.62 4.75
CA VAL A 186 28.61 -1.67 4.15
C VAL A 186 28.17 -1.32 2.74
N TYR A 187 28.06 -0.04 2.44
CA TYR A 187 27.84 0.48 1.09
C TYR A 187 29.13 1.13 0.62
N ARG A 188 29.76 0.56 -0.41
CA ARG A 188 31.05 0.98 -0.92
C ARG A 188 30.89 1.62 -2.29
N PHE A 189 31.11 2.92 -2.34
CA PHE A 189 31.28 3.68 -3.57
C PHE A 189 32.77 3.76 -3.91
N LYS A 190 33.09 4.27 -5.11
CA LYS A 190 34.48 4.44 -5.54
C LYS A 190 35.28 5.39 -4.63
N ASP A 191 34.64 6.44 -4.12
CA ASP A 191 35.25 7.56 -3.40
C ASP A 191 34.77 7.69 -1.94
N LYS A 192 33.77 6.90 -1.53
CA LYS A 192 33.15 6.98 -0.18
C LYS A 192 32.67 5.61 0.30
N ILE A 193 32.47 5.49 1.61
CA ILE A 193 31.97 4.28 2.25
C ILE A 193 30.96 4.66 3.34
N PHE A 194 29.88 3.90 3.43
CA PHE A 194 28.81 4.09 4.41
C PHE A 194 28.61 2.81 5.21
N TYR A 195 28.49 2.94 6.53
CA TYR A 195 28.26 1.82 7.44
C TYR A 195 26.80 1.85 7.91
N GLY A 196 26.04 0.82 7.53
CA GLY A 196 24.62 0.65 7.83
C GLY A 196 23.68 1.56 7.03
N LYS A 197 22.44 1.06 6.85
CA LYS A 197 21.40 1.69 6.02
C LYS A 197 21.07 3.13 6.38
N GLN A 198 21.19 3.52 7.66
CA GLN A 198 20.96 4.90 8.09
C GLN A 198 21.97 5.90 7.49
N SER A 199 23.26 5.55 7.43
CA SER A 199 24.26 6.46 6.84
C SER A 199 24.11 6.54 5.32
N PHE A 200 23.70 5.45 4.68
CA PHE A 200 23.32 5.43 3.26
C PHE A 200 22.08 6.29 2.98
N MET A 201 21.02 6.16 3.80
CA MET A 201 19.83 7.00 3.71
C MET A 201 20.16 8.49 3.90
N ARG A 202 21.10 8.82 4.79
CA ARG A 202 21.55 10.21 4.98
C ARG A 202 22.24 10.75 3.74
N ALA A 203 23.09 9.94 3.12
CA ALA A 203 23.76 10.30 1.87
C ALA A 203 22.73 10.57 0.75
N PHE A 204 21.67 9.77 0.71
CA PHE A 204 20.56 9.96 -0.23
C PHE A 204 19.78 11.25 0.04
N MET A 205 19.38 11.52 1.28
CA MET A 205 18.68 12.77 1.62
C MET A 205 19.51 14.00 1.24
N LYS A 206 20.83 13.96 1.46
CA LYS A 206 21.74 15.04 1.04
C LYS A 206 21.88 15.18 -0.46
N SER A 207 21.83 14.10 -1.24
CA SER A 207 21.91 14.17 -2.70
C SER A 207 20.67 14.78 -3.35
N LEU A 208 19.54 14.84 -2.64
CA LEU A 208 18.35 15.57 -3.09
C LEU A 208 18.55 17.09 -3.13
N ASN A 209 19.55 17.63 -2.42
CA ASN A 209 19.82 19.07 -2.30
C ASN A 209 18.56 19.88 -1.92
N LEU A 210 17.86 19.39 -0.89
CA LEU A 210 16.65 20.02 -0.37
C LEU A 210 16.87 21.51 -0.07
N ASN A 211 15.88 22.33 -0.40
CA ASN A 211 15.87 23.77 -0.10
C ASN A 211 14.63 24.15 0.72
N LYS A 212 14.61 25.38 1.26
CA LYS A 212 13.51 25.85 2.13
C LYS A 212 12.13 25.77 1.47
N SER A 213 12.04 25.89 0.14
CA SER A 213 10.75 25.80 -0.54
C SER A 213 10.26 24.37 -0.77
N ASP A 214 11.08 23.34 -0.52
CA ASP A 214 10.70 21.95 -0.71
C ASP A 214 9.90 21.43 0.48
N LEU A 215 9.10 20.39 0.23
CA LEU A 215 8.31 19.72 1.25
C LEU A 215 8.65 18.23 1.24
N VAL A 216 9.02 17.70 2.40
CA VAL A 216 9.20 16.28 2.65
C VAL A 216 7.96 15.75 3.38
N ILE A 217 7.24 14.84 2.77
CA ILE A 217 6.08 14.15 3.34
C ILE A 217 6.49 12.73 3.72
N LEU A 218 6.43 12.39 4.99
CA LEU A 218 6.80 11.08 5.51
C LEU A 218 5.55 10.23 5.78
N ASP A 219 5.35 9.17 4.97
CA ASP A 219 4.24 8.23 5.12
C ASP A 219 4.59 7.03 6.00
N ARG A 220 5.85 6.55 5.93
CA ARG A 220 6.40 5.51 6.81
C ARG A 220 7.86 5.77 7.13
N GLU A 221 8.25 5.45 8.36
CA GLU A 221 9.52 5.88 8.97
C GLU A 221 10.39 4.74 9.51
N THR A 222 9.88 3.50 9.60
CA THR A 222 10.61 2.38 10.23
C THR A 222 12.05 2.27 9.76
N GLY A 223 13.01 2.50 10.68
CA GLY A 223 14.44 2.42 10.43
C GLY A 223 15.08 3.65 9.76
N ILE A 224 14.29 4.61 9.28
CA ILE A 224 14.76 5.83 8.58
C ILE A 224 14.34 7.14 9.25
N GLY A 225 13.37 7.12 10.18
CA GLY A 225 12.71 8.30 10.74
C GLY A 225 13.69 9.35 11.26
N GLN A 226 14.65 8.96 12.08
CA GLN A 226 15.64 9.90 12.62
C GLN A 226 16.46 10.62 11.54
N VAL A 227 16.90 9.89 10.51
CA VAL A 227 17.71 10.47 9.42
C VAL A 227 16.87 11.42 8.59
N VAL A 228 15.62 11.04 8.28
CA VAL A 228 14.69 11.90 7.55
C VAL A 228 14.42 13.18 8.34
N PHE A 229 14.12 13.06 9.63
CA PHE A 229 13.85 14.21 10.50
C PHE A 229 15.01 15.20 10.52
N GLU A 230 16.24 14.72 10.71
CA GLU A 230 17.43 15.56 10.78
C GLU A 230 17.75 16.26 9.45
N GLU A 231 17.71 15.54 8.33
CA GLU A 231 18.06 16.11 7.02
C GLU A 231 16.93 16.94 6.40
N ALA A 232 15.66 16.69 6.77
CA ALA A 232 14.53 17.47 6.28
C ALA A 232 14.42 18.87 6.91
N GLN A 233 15.13 19.17 8.01
CA GLN A 233 15.06 20.50 8.67
C GLN A 233 15.53 21.67 7.80
N VAL A 234 16.19 21.42 6.67
CA VAL A 234 16.56 22.47 5.69
C VAL A 234 15.40 22.84 4.76
N ALA A 235 14.34 22.04 4.79
CA ALA A 235 13.09 22.15 4.05
C ALA A 235 11.92 22.06 5.06
N HIS A 236 10.69 21.88 4.57
CA HIS A 236 9.54 21.59 5.44
C HIS A 236 9.34 20.07 5.58
N LEU A 237 8.96 19.62 6.77
CA LEU A 237 8.65 18.24 7.09
C LEU A 237 7.19 18.09 7.51
N ALA A 238 6.46 17.28 6.76
CA ALA A 238 5.13 16.81 7.10
C ALA A 238 5.14 15.31 7.40
N VAL A 239 4.31 14.88 8.36
CA VAL A 239 4.12 13.46 8.70
C VAL A 239 2.65 13.09 8.49
N VAL A 240 2.41 11.99 7.78
CA VAL A 240 1.05 11.51 7.50
C VAL A 240 0.66 10.40 8.47
N VAL A 241 -0.50 10.55 9.11
CA VAL A 241 -1.09 9.56 10.00
C VAL A 241 -2.17 8.80 9.23
N HIS A 242 -1.88 7.55 8.87
CA HIS A 242 -2.71 6.70 8.00
C HIS A 242 -3.71 5.83 8.76
N ALA A 243 -3.38 5.44 9.98
CA ALA A 243 -4.16 4.53 10.80
C ALA A 243 -4.46 5.14 12.18
N GLU A 244 -5.09 4.37 13.06
CA GLU A 244 -5.23 4.72 14.47
C GLU A 244 -3.85 5.00 15.08
N HIS A 245 -3.76 6.08 15.85
CA HIS A 245 -2.49 6.67 16.25
C HIS A 245 -2.11 6.39 17.70
N TYR A 246 -3.00 5.75 18.47
CA TYR A 246 -2.76 5.36 19.86
C TYR A 246 -3.50 4.06 20.21
N SER A 247 -3.09 3.40 21.29
CA SER A 247 -3.80 2.25 21.85
C SER A 247 -4.68 2.70 23.01
N GLU A 248 -5.99 2.76 22.78
CA GLU A 248 -6.97 3.16 23.81
C GLU A 248 -6.88 2.25 25.04
N ASN A 249 -6.82 0.92 24.83
CA ASN A 249 -6.75 -0.07 25.91
C ASN A 249 -5.51 0.06 26.81
N ALA A 250 -4.44 0.70 26.33
CA ALA A 250 -3.20 0.92 27.08
C ALA A 250 -3.04 2.38 27.55
N THR A 251 -4.00 3.25 27.23
CA THR A 251 -3.98 4.67 27.56
C THR A 251 -4.86 4.94 28.78
N ASN A 252 -4.43 5.84 29.64
CA ASN A 252 -5.18 6.27 30.83
C ASN A 252 -5.10 7.80 30.99
N GLU A 253 -5.51 8.32 32.15
CA GLU A 253 -5.55 9.77 32.37
C GLU A 253 -4.18 10.44 32.32
N ASP A 254 -3.11 9.73 32.70
CA ASP A 254 -1.76 10.28 32.87
C ASP A 254 -0.79 9.83 31.77
N TYR A 255 -1.06 8.70 31.10
CA TYR A 255 -0.16 8.07 30.14
C TYR A 255 -0.89 7.68 28.87
N ILE A 256 -0.26 7.96 27.72
CA ILE A 256 -0.71 7.52 26.41
C ILE A 256 0.31 6.58 25.79
N LEU A 257 -0.18 5.52 25.15
CA LEU A 257 0.63 4.63 24.32
C LEU A 257 0.36 4.95 22.86
N TRP A 258 1.30 5.60 22.19
CA TRP A 258 1.23 5.83 20.75
C TRP A 258 1.37 4.54 19.98
N ASN A 259 0.79 4.51 18.78
CA ASN A 259 1.08 3.47 17.81
C ASN A 259 2.59 3.49 17.50
N ASN A 260 3.20 2.31 17.43
CA ASN A 260 4.64 2.16 17.22
C ASN A 260 5.15 2.77 15.90
N TYR A 261 4.26 2.99 14.92
CA TYR A 261 4.58 3.69 13.66
C TYR A 261 4.56 5.22 13.78
N TYR A 262 4.13 5.79 14.90
CA TYR A 262 4.05 7.25 15.08
C TYR A 262 4.73 7.75 16.36
N ASP A 263 5.11 6.84 17.26
CA ASP A 263 5.74 7.17 18.54
C ASP A 263 6.97 8.10 18.39
N TYR A 264 7.86 7.81 17.43
CA TYR A 264 9.02 8.64 17.18
C TYR A 264 8.62 10.05 16.70
N GLN A 265 7.69 10.12 15.76
CA GLN A 265 7.25 11.38 15.15
C GLN A 265 6.51 12.27 16.15
N PHE A 266 5.65 11.69 16.98
CA PHE A 266 4.90 12.43 18.01
C PHE A 266 5.79 12.86 19.17
N THR A 267 6.76 12.03 19.56
CA THR A 267 7.75 12.38 20.58
C THR A 267 8.64 13.54 20.12
N ASN A 268 8.91 13.65 18.82
CA ASN A 268 9.75 14.70 18.23
C ASN A 268 8.91 15.68 17.39
N ALA A 269 7.68 15.95 17.82
CA ALA A 269 6.71 16.76 17.06
C ALA A 269 7.16 18.23 16.89
N ASP A 270 8.11 18.71 17.70
CA ASP A 270 8.72 20.04 17.54
C ASP A 270 9.57 20.18 16.26
N LYS A 271 9.88 19.06 15.60
CA LYS A 271 10.65 19.00 14.33
C LYS A 271 9.77 18.88 13.10
N VAL A 272 8.46 18.80 13.27
CA VAL A 272 7.48 18.59 12.21
C VAL A 272 6.71 19.88 12.01
N ASP A 273 6.70 20.42 10.79
CA ASP A 273 5.95 21.64 10.46
C ASP A 273 4.44 21.42 10.60
N PHE A 274 3.95 20.26 10.13
CA PHE A 274 2.56 19.85 10.32
C PHE A 274 2.32 18.34 10.17
N PHE A 275 1.31 17.84 10.88
CA PHE A 275 0.78 16.50 10.69
C PHE A 275 -0.42 16.51 9.74
N ILE A 276 -0.55 15.48 8.92
CA ILE A 276 -1.70 15.26 8.05
C ILE A 276 -2.48 14.06 8.60
N VAL A 277 -3.77 14.27 8.86
CA VAL A 277 -4.71 13.21 9.25
C VAL A 277 -5.84 13.14 8.23
N SER A 278 -6.50 11.98 8.15
CA SER A 278 -7.48 11.74 7.09
C SER A 278 -8.89 12.27 7.41
N THR A 279 -9.21 12.46 8.69
CA THR A 279 -10.54 12.86 9.17
C THR A 279 -10.47 14.01 10.16
N ASP A 280 -11.50 14.84 10.21
CA ASP A 280 -11.59 15.92 11.21
C ASP A 280 -11.64 15.34 12.63
N LYS A 281 -12.29 14.19 12.80
CA LYS A 281 -12.38 13.53 14.11
C LYS A 281 -11.01 13.09 14.63
N GLN A 282 -10.15 12.54 13.76
CA GLN A 282 -8.78 12.20 14.15
C GLN A 282 -7.96 13.45 14.48
N ARG A 283 -8.17 14.56 13.75
CA ARG A 283 -7.50 15.84 14.06
C ARG A 283 -7.84 16.31 15.46
N GLU A 284 -9.12 16.32 15.81
CA GLU A 284 -9.61 16.76 17.13
C GLU A 284 -9.01 15.89 18.24
N VAL A 285 -9.14 14.57 18.12
CA VAL A 285 -8.62 13.61 19.11
C VAL A 285 -7.11 13.76 19.29
N LEU A 286 -6.36 13.83 18.18
CA LEU A 286 -4.91 13.95 18.24
C LEU A 286 -4.47 15.29 18.84
N GLN A 287 -5.16 16.39 18.52
CA GLN A 287 -4.86 17.72 19.10
C GLN A 287 -5.08 17.73 20.63
N GLU A 288 -6.20 17.16 21.09
CA GLU A 288 -6.50 17.03 22.52
C GLU A 288 -5.45 16.19 23.25
N GLN A 289 -5.03 15.07 22.65
CA GLN A 289 -4.03 14.20 23.23
C GLN A 289 -2.62 14.84 23.24
N PHE A 290 -2.22 15.56 22.20
CA PHE A 290 -0.98 16.34 22.23
C PHE A 290 -0.98 17.35 23.37
N ALA A 291 -2.09 18.08 23.54
CA ALA A 291 -2.24 19.06 24.62
C ALA A 291 -2.23 18.44 26.01
N LYS A 292 -2.78 17.23 26.15
CA LYS A 292 -2.89 16.53 27.42
C LYS A 292 -1.59 15.84 27.84
N TYR A 293 -0.93 15.14 26.91
CA TYR A 293 0.14 14.20 27.24
C TYR A 293 1.54 14.68 26.85
N THR A 294 1.67 15.79 26.12
CA THR A 294 2.97 16.27 25.62
C THR A 294 3.19 17.75 25.89
N GLN A 295 4.40 18.25 25.60
CA GLN A 295 4.72 19.68 25.63
C GLN A 295 4.57 20.36 24.25
N HIS A 296 4.06 19.63 23.26
CA HIS A 296 3.98 20.07 21.87
C HIS A 296 2.55 20.50 21.51
N GLN A 297 2.45 21.47 20.60
CA GLN A 297 1.20 21.92 19.99
C GLN A 297 1.41 22.01 18.47
N PRO A 298 1.64 20.87 17.79
CA PRO A 298 1.94 20.90 16.37
C PRO A 298 0.70 21.32 15.57
N LYS A 299 0.93 21.86 14.37
CA LYS A 299 -0.15 22.09 13.40
C LYS A 299 -0.64 20.74 12.88
N ILE A 300 -1.95 20.52 12.86
CA ILE A 300 -2.56 19.30 12.33
C ILE A 300 -3.59 19.71 11.27
N VAL A 301 -3.44 19.21 10.05
CA VAL A 301 -4.34 19.48 8.92
C VAL A 301 -5.11 18.22 8.54
N THR A 302 -6.36 18.41 8.12
CA THR A 302 -7.21 17.32 7.65
C THR A 302 -7.22 17.31 6.14
N ILE A 303 -6.61 16.28 5.55
CA ILE A 303 -6.61 16.04 4.11
C ILE A 303 -6.94 14.58 3.88
N PRO A 304 -8.14 14.27 3.35
CA PRO A 304 -8.50 12.92 2.92
C PRO A 304 -7.40 12.27 2.06
N VAL A 305 -7.10 11.01 2.37
CA VAL A 305 -6.02 10.25 1.69
C VAL A 305 -6.40 9.78 0.28
N GLY A 306 -7.68 9.87 -0.07
CA GLY A 306 -8.19 9.62 -1.42
C GLY A 306 -9.26 10.62 -1.80
N SER A 307 -9.66 10.58 -3.06
CA SER A 307 -10.75 11.39 -3.60
C SER A 307 -11.53 10.61 -4.66
N ILE A 308 -12.72 11.11 -4.99
CA ILE A 308 -13.60 10.56 -6.02
C ILE A 308 -13.62 11.54 -7.20
N ASP A 309 -13.23 11.08 -8.40
CA ASP A 309 -13.22 11.97 -9.57
C ASP A 309 -14.62 12.41 -9.98
N CYS A 310 -15.56 11.48 -9.97
CA CYS A 310 -16.98 11.74 -10.17
C CYS A 310 -17.82 10.67 -9.49
N LEU A 311 -19.07 10.99 -9.18
CA LEU A 311 -20.01 10.03 -8.65
C LEU A 311 -20.34 8.98 -9.72
N THR A 312 -20.24 7.71 -9.36
CA THR A 312 -20.43 6.59 -10.29
C THR A 312 -21.85 6.06 -10.17
N GLU A 313 -22.66 6.29 -11.21
CA GLU A 313 -23.95 5.64 -11.36
C GLU A 313 -23.80 4.24 -11.98
N SER A 314 -24.82 3.41 -11.76
CA SER A 314 -24.83 2.05 -12.30
C SER A 314 -25.18 2.06 -13.79
N SER A 315 -24.28 1.61 -14.65
CA SER A 315 -24.53 1.56 -16.10
C SER A 315 -25.47 0.43 -16.54
N GLN A 316 -25.57 -0.66 -15.75
CA GLN A 316 -26.33 -1.87 -16.09
C GLN A 316 -27.41 -2.21 -15.05
N GLY A 317 -27.61 -1.33 -14.07
CA GLY A 317 -28.39 -1.64 -12.88
C GLY A 317 -27.60 -2.45 -11.86
N ARG A 318 -28.11 -2.49 -10.63
CA ARG A 318 -27.51 -3.20 -9.51
C ARG A 318 -28.18 -4.55 -9.35
N LYS A 319 -27.42 -5.59 -9.05
CA LYS A 319 -27.98 -6.92 -8.80
C LYS A 319 -28.84 -6.87 -7.53
N PRO A 320 -30.12 -7.25 -7.56
CA PRO A 320 -30.96 -7.27 -6.36
C PRO A 320 -30.37 -8.18 -5.28
N PHE A 321 -30.45 -7.75 -4.03
CA PHE A 321 -29.97 -8.43 -2.83
C PHE A 321 -28.47 -8.73 -2.87
N SER A 322 -27.66 -7.85 -3.47
CA SER A 322 -26.22 -8.05 -3.59
C SER A 322 -25.43 -7.20 -2.60
N LEU A 323 -24.55 -7.89 -1.89
CA LEU A 323 -23.66 -7.35 -0.88
C LEU A 323 -22.22 -7.43 -1.38
N ILE A 324 -21.39 -6.47 -1.01
CA ILE A 324 -19.97 -6.46 -1.34
C ILE A 324 -19.13 -6.05 -0.13
N THR A 325 -17.92 -6.59 -0.03
CA THR A 325 -16.85 -6.03 0.79
C THR A 325 -15.53 -6.05 0.03
N ALA A 326 -14.65 -5.09 0.30
CA ALA A 326 -13.33 -5.00 -0.32
C ALA A 326 -12.28 -4.58 0.71
N SER A 327 -11.33 -5.47 1.01
CA SER A 327 -10.22 -5.19 1.91
C SER A 327 -9.10 -6.23 1.79
N ARG A 328 -7.96 -6.03 2.47
CA ARG A 328 -7.03 -7.15 2.71
C ARG A 328 -7.75 -8.23 3.52
N LEU A 329 -7.56 -9.50 3.16
CA LEU A 329 -8.10 -10.62 3.94
C LEU A 329 -7.21 -10.86 5.17
N ALA A 330 -7.37 -10.00 6.17
CA ALA A 330 -6.59 -9.95 7.40
C ALA A 330 -7.50 -9.99 8.63
N LYS A 331 -6.96 -10.49 9.75
CA LYS A 331 -7.72 -10.69 11.00
C LYS A 331 -8.43 -9.43 11.49
N GLU A 332 -7.78 -8.28 11.42
CA GLU A 332 -8.32 -6.98 11.82
C GLU A 332 -9.55 -6.50 11.01
N LYS A 333 -9.87 -7.18 9.90
CA LYS A 333 -11.05 -6.89 9.06
C LYS A 333 -12.27 -7.74 9.41
N HIS A 334 -12.06 -8.82 10.17
CA HIS A 334 -13.12 -9.71 10.68
C HIS A 334 -14.19 -10.09 9.63
N ILE A 335 -13.74 -10.41 8.42
CA ILE A 335 -14.63 -10.78 7.30
C ILE A 335 -15.37 -12.09 7.62
N ASP A 336 -14.81 -12.93 8.48
CA ASP A 336 -15.47 -14.13 9.00
C ASP A 336 -16.79 -13.81 9.72
N TRP A 337 -16.87 -12.70 10.45
CA TRP A 337 -18.11 -12.24 11.08
C TRP A 337 -19.14 -11.84 10.03
N LEU A 338 -18.72 -11.18 8.95
CA LEU A 338 -19.60 -10.81 7.84
C LEU A 338 -20.15 -12.05 7.12
N VAL A 339 -19.30 -13.04 6.83
CA VAL A 339 -19.72 -14.30 6.21
C VAL A 339 -20.79 -14.98 7.06
N LYS A 340 -20.57 -15.09 8.37
CA LYS A 340 -21.54 -15.69 9.31
C LYS A 340 -22.84 -14.88 9.39
N ALA A 341 -22.74 -13.54 9.38
CA ALA A 341 -23.92 -12.67 9.40
C ALA A 341 -24.76 -12.78 8.12
N VAL A 342 -24.12 -12.89 6.95
CA VAL A 342 -24.83 -13.09 5.67
C VAL A 342 -25.50 -14.46 5.61
N ILE A 343 -24.84 -15.51 6.11
CA ILE A 343 -25.45 -16.85 6.25
C ILE A 343 -26.71 -16.78 7.13
N GLU A 344 -26.67 -16.02 8.22
CA GLU A 344 -27.83 -15.82 9.10
C GLU A 344 -28.94 -15.02 8.39
N ALA A 345 -28.61 -13.88 7.79
CA ALA A 345 -29.57 -13.01 7.10
C ALA A 345 -30.26 -13.70 5.92
N ARG A 346 -29.56 -14.61 5.24
CA ARG A 346 -30.12 -15.37 4.10
C ARG A 346 -31.27 -16.30 4.50
N LYS A 347 -31.42 -16.63 5.79
CA LYS A 347 -32.60 -17.36 6.28
C LYS A 347 -33.89 -16.55 6.11
N GLU A 348 -33.80 -15.22 6.17
CA GLU A 348 -34.93 -14.30 5.94
C GLU A 348 -34.99 -13.78 4.51
N ILE A 349 -33.84 -13.61 3.84
CA ILE A 349 -33.73 -13.11 2.46
C ILE A 349 -32.94 -14.12 1.60
N PRO A 350 -33.61 -15.16 1.05
CA PRO A 350 -32.96 -16.25 0.32
C PRO A 350 -32.18 -15.84 -0.95
N GLU A 351 -32.39 -14.63 -1.46
CA GLU A 351 -31.75 -14.09 -2.64
C GLU A 351 -30.36 -13.47 -2.36
N LEU A 352 -30.00 -13.25 -1.09
CA LEU A 352 -28.77 -12.51 -0.71
C LEU A 352 -27.49 -13.11 -1.28
N THR A 353 -26.73 -12.35 -2.05
CA THR A 353 -25.38 -12.74 -2.49
C THR A 353 -24.33 -11.82 -1.90
N PHE A 354 -23.14 -12.34 -1.63
CA PHE A 354 -22.04 -11.60 -1.01
C PHE A 354 -20.71 -11.90 -1.68
N ASP A 355 -20.15 -10.88 -2.34
CA ASP A 355 -18.85 -10.98 -2.97
C ASP A 355 -17.77 -10.30 -2.12
N ILE A 356 -16.66 -11.02 -1.93
CA ILE A 356 -15.54 -10.62 -1.09
C ILE A 356 -14.33 -10.39 -2.01
N TYR A 357 -13.93 -9.12 -2.14
CA TYR A 357 -12.76 -8.71 -2.92
C TYR A 357 -11.55 -8.50 -2.02
N GLY A 358 -10.39 -8.95 -2.51
CA GLY A 358 -9.11 -8.82 -1.81
C GLY A 358 -8.29 -10.10 -1.76
N SER A 359 -7.16 -10.03 -1.07
CA SER A 359 -6.26 -11.16 -0.85
C SER A 359 -5.60 -11.04 0.52
N GLY A 360 -5.19 -12.17 1.11
CA GLY A 360 -4.55 -12.19 2.43
C GLY A 360 -4.63 -13.55 3.13
N GLY A 361 -4.06 -13.63 4.33
CA GLY A 361 -3.91 -14.88 5.08
C GLY A 361 -5.22 -15.51 5.54
N GLU A 362 -6.31 -14.74 5.62
CA GLU A 362 -7.61 -15.26 6.08
C GLU A 362 -8.39 -15.99 4.97
N ASP A 363 -7.92 -16.03 3.72
CA ASP A 363 -8.60 -16.71 2.60
C ASP A 363 -9.00 -18.16 2.94
N SER A 364 -8.10 -18.92 3.56
CA SER A 364 -8.35 -20.32 3.93
C SER A 364 -9.46 -20.46 4.97
N LEU A 365 -9.46 -19.61 6.01
CA LEU A 365 -10.51 -19.59 7.03
C LEU A 365 -11.87 -19.25 6.41
N LEU A 366 -11.91 -18.24 5.54
CA LEU A 366 -13.16 -17.83 4.87
C LEU A 366 -13.72 -18.96 4.00
N ARG A 367 -12.87 -19.65 3.22
CA ARG A 367 -13.30 -20.81 2.43
C ARG A 367 -13.83 -21.95 3.29
N GLU A 368 -13.22 -22.21 4.45
CA GLU A 368 -13.68 -23.21 5.40
C GLU A 368 -15.08 -22.87 5.97
N ILE A 369 -15.31 -21.62 6.37
CA ILE A 369 -16.62 -21.17 6.86
C ILE A 369 -17.67 -21.30 5.77
N ILE A 370 -17.37 -20.86 4.55
CA ILE A 370 -18.30 -20.94 3.41
C ILE A 370 -18.66 -22.41 3.11
N ALA A 371 -17.67 -23.30 3.04
CA ALA A 371 -17.88 -24.71 2.72
C ALA A 371 -18.65 -25.46 3.82
N SER A 372 -18.31 -25.20 5.09
CA SER A 372 -18.98 -25.85 6.23
C SER A 372 -20.47 -25.50 6.32
N HIS A 373 -20.88 -24.33 5.81
CA HIS A 373 -22.27 -23.88 5.75
C HIS A 373 -22.95 -24.10 4.39
N LYS A 374 -22.25 -24.72 3.42
CA LYS A 374 -22.72 -24.92 2.04
C LYS A 374 -23.16 -23.60 1.37
N ALA A 375 -22.35 -22.57 1.53
CA ALA A 375 -22.63 -21.20 1.11
C ALA A 375 -21.98 -20.79 -0.22
N GLU A 376 -21.32 -21.72 -0.91
CA GLU A 376 -20.52 -21.47 -2.12
C GLU A 376 -21.33 -20.83 -3.27
N ASP A 377 -22.63 -21.13 -3.35
CA ASP A 377 -23.51 -20.63 -4.41
C ASP A 377 -23.83 -19.13 -4.27
N TYR A 378 -23.61 -18.54 -3.09
CA TYR A 378 -24.00 -17.15 -2.81
C TYR A 378 -22.96 -16.32 -2.06
N ILE A 379 -21.89 -16.91 -1.54
CA ILE A 379 -20.74 -16.18 -0.98
C ILE A 379 -19.48 -16.56 -1.76
N GLN A 380 -18.83 -15.58 -2.41
CA GLN A 380 -17.68 -15.84 -3.29
C GLN A 380 -16.48 -14.97 -2.94
N LEU A 381 -15.29 -15.60 -2.87
CA LEU A 381 -14.02 -14.89 -2.83
C LEU A 381 -13.57 -14.60 -4.26
N LYS A 382 -13.50 -13.31 -4.62
CA LYS A 382 -13.23 -12.84 -5.99
C LYS A 382 -11.75 -12.58 -6.27
N GLY A 383 -10.91 -12.61 -5.24
CA GLY A 383 -9.51 -12.21 -5.33
C GLY A 383 -9.36 -10.69 -5.38
N HIS A 384 -8.12 -10.21 -5.55
CA HIS A 384 -7.85 -8.79 -5.81
C HIS A 384 -8.23 -8.41 -7.24
N ALA A 385 -8.87 -7.26 -7.43
CA ALA A 385 -9.32 -6.75 -8.71
C ALA A 385 -9.31 -5.22 -8.72
N GLU A 386 -9.38 -4.62 -9.92
CA GLU A 386 -9.70 -3.20 -10.11
C GLU A 386 -11.19 -3.00 -9.81
N LEU A 387 -11.54 -2.11 -8.88
CA LEU A 387 -12.88 -2.03 -8.30
C LEU A 387 -13.71 -0.84 -8.78
N SER A 388 -13.13 0.11 -9.52
CA SER A 388 -13.77 1.39 -9.87
C SER A 388 -15.14 1.23 -10.52
N GLN A 389 -15.32 0.20 -11.36
CA GLN A 389 -16.57 -0.11 -12.05
C GLN A 389 -17.39 -1.24 -11.40
N ILE A 390 -16.87 -1.83 -10.33
CA ILE A 390 -17.47 -3.00 -9.67
C ILE A 390 -18.49 -2.55 -8.62
N TYR A 391 -18.16 -1.56 -7.79
CA TYR A 391 -19.03 -1.12 -6.69
C TYR A 391 -20.46 -0.77 -7.13
N SER A 392 -20.62 -0.07 -8.27
CA SER A 392 -21.93 0.36 -8.78
C SER A 392 -22.82 -0.78 -9.30
N GLN A 393 -22.34 -2.03 -9.28
CA GLN A 393 -23.09 -3.24 -9.61
C GLN A 393 -23.77 -3.88 -8.39
N TYR A 394 -23.39 -3.45 -7.17
CA TYR A 394 -23.91 -3.98 -5.91
C TYR A 394 -24.92 -3.04 -5.25
N GLU A 395 -25.63 -3.53 -4.24
CA GLU A 395 -26.61 -2.76 -3.51
C GLU A 395 -26.11 -2.23 -2.17
N VAL A 396 -25.34 -3.00 -1.38
CA VAL A 396 -24.89 -2.61 -0.04
C VAL A 396 -23.44 -3.03 0.20
N TYR A 397 -22.67 -2.18 0.86
CA TYR A 397 -21.30 -2.49 1.29
C TYR A 397 -21.26 -2.86 2.78
N LEU A 398 -20.52 -3.93 3.11
CA LEU A 398 -20.34 -4.39 4.49
C LEU A 398 -18.89 -4.22 4.97
N THR A 399 -18.72 -3.78 6.20
CA THR A 399 -17.43 -3.76 6.90
C THR A 399 -17.57 -4.22 8.34
N ALA A 400 -16.68 -5.11 8.78
CA ALA A 400 -16.55 -5.51 10.19
C ALA A 400 -15.19 -5.11 10.77
N SER A 401 -14.49 -4.15 10.14
CA SER A 401 -13.23 -3.67 10.69
C SER A 401 -13.47 -2.94 12.00
N THR A 402 -12.66 -3.26 13.01
CA THR A 402 -12.74 -2.71 14.36
C THR A 402 -11.96 -1.40 14.51
N SER A 403 -11.19 -1.00 13.50
CA SER A 403 -10.51 0.28 13.41
C SER A 403 -10.17 0.60 11.95
N GLU A 404 -10.54 1.80 11.50
CA GLU A 404 -10.19 2.31 10.16
C GLU A 404 -9.75 3.77 10.28
N GLY A 405 -8.52 4.10 9.89
CA GLY A 405 -8.05 5.49 9.87
C GLY A 405 -8.86 6.37 8.91
N PHE A 406 -9.26 5.80 7.77
CA PHE A 406 -10.10 6.47 6.76
C PHE A 406 -10.99 5.45 6.05
N GLY A 407 -10.40 4.47 5.36
CA GLY A 407 -11.15 3.47 4.58
C GLY A 407 -11.42 3.94 3.15
N LEU A 408 -10.42 3.83 2.26
CA LEU A 408 -10.57 4.16 0.84
C LEU A 408 -11.73 3.41 0.17
N THR A 409 -11.94 2.14 0.55
CA THR A 409 -13.03 1.34 0.00
C THR A 409 -14.41 1.78 0.51
N LEU A 410 -14.49 2.46 1.67
CA LEU A 410 -15.72 3.10 2.15
C LEU A 410 -16.05 4.33 1.30
N MET A 411 -15.04 5.16 1.03
CA MET A 411 -15.14 6.32 0.14
C MET A 411 -15.58 5.90 -1.27
N GLU A 412 -14.92 4.91 -1.86
CA GLU A 412 -15.25 4.38 -3.20
C GLU A 412 -16.67 3.77 -3.24
N ALA A 413 -17.09 3.11 -2.16
CA ALA A 413 -18.43 2.55 -2.03
C ALA A 413 -19.52 3.64 -2.01
N ILE A 414 -19.38 4.70 -1.21
CA ILE A 414 -20.36 5.80 -1.18
C ILE A 414 -20.32 6.63 -2.48
N GLY A 415 -19.15 6.79 -3.10
CA GLY A 415 -19.00 7.40 -4.42
C GLY A 415 -19.71 6.62 -5.52
N SER A 416 -19.96 5.33 -5.27
CA SER A 416 -20.74 4.45 -6.13
C SER A 416 -22.17 4.23 -5.63
N GLY A 417 -22.64 5.03 -4.65
CA GLY A 417 -24.00 5.01 -4.13
C GLY A 417 -24.37 3.77 -3.31
N LEU A 418 -23.39 3.13 -2.66
CA LEU A 418 -23.66 2.00 -1.76
C LEU A 418 -23.93 2.50 -0.34
N PRO A 419 -25.09 2.16 0.25
CA PRO A 419 -25.26 2.21 1.69
C PRO A 419 -24.23 1.34 2.39
N LEU A 420 -23.81 1.76 3.58
CA LEU A 420 -22.77 1.10 4.36
C LEU A 420 -23.33 0.51 5.66
N ILE A 421 -22.92 -0.70 6.02
CA ILE A 421 -23.17 -1.26 7.36
C ILE A 421 -21.83 -1.59 7.99
N GLY A 422 -21.55 -0.99 9.14
CA GLY A 422 -20.28 -1.12 9.83
C GLY A 422 -20.38 -0.88 11.34
N PHE A 423 -19.30 -1.13 12.06
CA PHE A 423 -19.25 -0.81 13.49
C PHE A 423 -19.17 0.70 13.74
N ASP A 424 -19.73 1.16 14.86
CA ASP A 424 -19.50 2.49 15.43
C ASP A 424 -18.11 2.56 16.06
N VAL A 425 -17.10 2.69 15.19
CA VAL A 425 -15.69 2.81 15.57
C VAL A 425 -15.05 3.97 14.83
N PRO A 426 -14.16 4.73 15.48
CA PRO A 426 -13.41 5.76 14.81
C PRO A 426 -12.44 5.15 13.77
N TYR A 427 -12.07 5.87 12.72
CA TYR A 427 -12.58 7.17 12.27
C TYR A 427 -13.36 7.03 10.96
N GLY A 428 -12.97 6.08 10.11
CA GLY A 428 -13.53 5.88 8.78
C GLY A 428 -15.03 5.62 8.77
N ASN A 429 -15.50 4.65 9.56
CA ASN A 429 -16.92 4.34 9.64
C ASN A 429 -17.73 5.57 10.11
N GLN A 430 -17.28 6.26 11.16
CA GLN A 430 -17.94 7.46 11.66
C GLN A 430 -17.87 8.66 10.69
N THR A 431 -16.95 8.63 9.72
CA THR A 431 -16.84 9.66 8.67
C THR A 431 -17.79 9.38 7.50
N PHE A 432 -17.95 8.10 7.13
CA PHE A 432 -18.68 7.70 5.93
C PHE A 432 -20.09 7.14 6.18
N ILE A 433 -20.45 6.90 7.44
CA ILE A 433 -21.74 6.34 7.82
C ILE A 433 -22.46 7.31 8.75
N GLU A 434 -23.55 7.89 8.25
CA GLU A 434 -24.55 8.59 9.05
C GLU A 434 -25.66 7.60 9.40
N ASP A 435 -25.71 7.21 10.67
CA ASP A 435 -26.63 6.16 11.16
C ASP A 435 -28.09 6.44 10.79
N GLY A 436 -28.74 5.46 10.15
CA GLY A 436 -30.10 5.54 9.66
C GLY A 436 -30.31 6.37 8.38
N GLN A 437 -29.32 7.16 7.94
CA GLN A 437 -29.40 8.01 6.75
C GLN A 437 -28.84 7.32 5.51
N ASN A 438 -27.57 6.93 5.50
CA ASN A 438 -26.95 6.18 4.40
C ASN A 438 -26.53 4.76 4.80
N GLY A 439 -26.94 4.28 5.97
CA GLY A 439 -26.41 3.04 6.49
C GLY A 439 -26.74 2.81 7.94
N TYR A 440 -25.99 1.92 8.57
CA TYR A 440 -26.10 1.67 10.01
C TYR A 440 -24.73 1.56 10.67
N LEU A 441 -24.60 2.24 11.80
CA LEU A 441 -23.50 2.08 12.74
C LEU A 441 -23.93 1.08 13.83
N ILE A 442 -23.23 -0.04 13.90
CA ILE A 442 -23.48 -1.10 14.88
C ILE A 442 -22.57 -0.85 16.09
N PRO A 443 -23.10 -0.67 17.31
CA PRO A 443 -22.25 -0.54 18.50
C PRO A 443 -21.28 -1.72 18.63
N SER A 444 -19.99 -1.41 18.78
CA SER A 444 -18.97 -2.43 19.05
C SER A 444 -18.81 -2.66 20.56
N SER A 445 -18.52 -3.89 20.95
CA SER A 445 -18.20 -4.26 22.35
C SER A 445 -16.80 -4.84 22.42
N SER A 446 -16.06 -4.49 23.48
CA SER A 446 -14.66 -4.91 23.67
C SER A 446 -14.47 -6.43 23.80
N ASP A 447 -15.51 -7.15 24.24
CA ASP A 447 -15.49 -8.61 24.39
C ASP A 447 -15.72 -9.37 23.07
N HIS A 448 -16.09 -8.67 22.00
CA HIS A 448 -16.27 -9.19 20.63
C HIS A 448 -17.02 -10.52 20.57
N VAL A 449 -18.17 -10.61 21.26
CA VAL A 449 -18.99 -11.83 21.25
C VAL A 449 -19.56 -12.09 19.86
N GLU A 450 -19.00 -13.10 19.18
CA GLU A 450 -19.28 -13.42 17.78
C GLU A 450 -20.78 -13.56 17.48
N ASP A 451 -21.54 -14.25 18.33
CA ASP A 451 -22.99 -14.45 18.10
C ASP A 451 -23.78 -13.13 18.15
N GLN A 452 -23.37 -12.19 19.01
CA GLN A 452 -24.02 -10.88 19.10
C GLN A 452 -23.70 -10.04 17.85
N ILE A 453 -22.45 -10.06 17.41
CA ILE A 453 -21.99 -9.36 16.20
C ILE A 453 -22.74 -9.91 14.98
N LYS A 454 -22.72 -11.23 14.79
CA LYS A 454 -23.43 -11.93 13.71
C LYS A 454 -24.91 -11.53 13.68
N GLN A 455 -25.58 -11.57 14.82
CA GLN A 455 -27.00 -11.23 14.93
C GLN A 455 -27.24 -9.75 14.62
N ALA A 456 -26.40 -8.84 15.11
CA ALA A 456 -26.55 -7.41 14.88
C ALA A 456 -26.42 -7.06 13.38
N PHE A 457 -25.39 -7.58 12.71
CA PHE A 457 -25.23 -7.39 11.25
C PHE A 457 -26.40 -8.00 10.48
N SER A 458 -26.80 -9.23 10.81
CA SER A 458 -27.94 -9.89 10.18
C SER A 458 -29.22 -9.05 10.30
N THR A 459 -29.52 -8.55 11.51
CA THR A 459 -30.68 -7.70 11.75
C THR A 459 -30.62 -6.41 10.93
N LYS A 460 -29.46 -5.75 10.83
CA LYS A 460 -29.34 -4.51 10.05
C LYS A 460 -29.41 -4.73 8.54
N ILE A 461 -28.88 -5.84 8.03
CA ILE A 461 -29.04 -6.25 6.63
C ILE A 461 -30.52 -6.48 6.33
N CYS A 462 -31.21 -7.28 7.13
CA CYS A 462 -32.64 -7.56 6.96
C CYS A 462 -33.48 -6.27 7.04
N GLN A 463 -33.22 -5.43 8.05
CA GLN A 463 -33.92 -4.17 8.26
C GLN A 463 -33.83 -3.25 7.03
N LEU A 464 -32.64 -3.10 6.43
CA LEU A 464 -32.44 -2.26 5.24
C LEU A 464 -33.37 -2.63 4.09
N TYR A 465 -33.48 -3.93 3.78
CA TYR A 465 -34.32 -4.44 2.70
C TYR A 465 -35.80 -4.47 3.07
N GLN A 466 -36.15 -4.92 4.28
CA GLN A 466 -37.55 -5.07 4.72
C GLN A 466 -38.26 -3.72 4.87
N GLU A 467 -37.54 -2.68 5.31
CA GLU A 467 -38.07 -1.31 5.43
C GLU A 467 -37.94 -0.50 4.12
N ASN A 468 -37.48 -1.13 3.03
CA ASN A 468 -37.32 -0.52 1.71
C ASN A 468 -36.49 0.78 1.74
N ARG A 469 -35.38 0.78 2.50
CA ARG A 469 -34.54 1.96 2.76
C ARG A 469 -33.48 2.23 1.69
N LEU A 470 -33.28 1.28 0.77
CA LEU A 470 -32.15 1.24 -0.16
C LEU A 470 -32.01 2.52 -1.02
N GLU A 471 -33.10 3.00 -1.63
CA GLU A 471 -33.04 4.18 -2.51
C GLU A 471 -32.68 5.45 -1.73
N GLY A 472 -33.32 5.68 -0.58
CA GLY A 472 -33.03 6.84 0.28
C GLY A 472 -31.59 6.81 0.79
N MET A 473 -31.12 5.65 1.26
CA MET A 473 -29.75 5.50 1.75
C MET A 473 -28.70 5.67 0.65
N ARG A 474 -29.00 5.23 -0.58
CA ARG A 474 -28.14 5.44 -1.74
C ARG A 474 -28.02 6.92 -2.09
N ALA A 475 -29.13 7.64 -2.16
CA ALA A 475 -29.13 9.07 -2.46
C ALA A 475 -28.30 9.83 -1.41
N HIS A 476 -28.45 9.47 -0.13
CA HIS A 476 -27.66 10.08 0.95
C HIS A 476 -26.17 9.71 0.88
N SER A 477 -25.83 8.49 0.42
CA SER A 477 -24.43 8.10 0.19
C SER A 477 -23.75 8.99 -0.85
N TYR A 478 -24.45 9.29 -1.94
CA TYR A 478 -23.95 10.25 -2.95
C TYR A 478 -23.77 11.65 -2.36
N GLN A 479 -24.71 12.11 -1.52
CA GLN A 479 -24.60 13.41 -0.85
C GLN A 479 -23.36 13.50 0.06
N ILE A 480 -23.05 12.44 0.81
CA ILE A 480 -21.81 12.39 1.61
C ILE A 480 -20.59 12.40 0.69
N ALA A 481 -20.64 11.65 -0.42
CA ALA A 481 -19.53 11.53 -1.36
C ALA A 481 -19.15 12.84 -2.06
N GLU A 482 -20.07 13.80 -2.19
CA GLU A 482 -19.79 15.14 -2.73
C GLU A 482 -18.65 15.85 -1.98
N GLY A 483 -18.56 15.67 -0.66
CA GLY A 483 -17.49 16.23 0.17
C GLY A 483 -16.11 15.59 -0.03
N PHE A 484 -16.03 14.51 -0.80
CA PHE A 484 -14.80 13.77 -1.11
C PHE A 484 -14.45 13.80 -2.59
N LEU A 485 -15.09 14.68 -3.36
CA LEU A 485 -14.77 14.85 -4.77
C LEU A 485 -13.35 15.41 -4.96
N THR A 486 -12.70 15.02 -6.05
CA THR A 486 -11.33 15.42 -6.38
C THR A 486 -11.15 16.95 -6.37
N GLU A 487 -12.15 17.73 -6.81
CA GLU A 487 -12.10 19.20 -6.77
C GLU A 487 -11.92 19.77 -5.35
N GLU A 488 -12.63 19.22 -4.36
CA GLU A 488 -12.51 19.63 -2.95
C GLU A 488 -11.13 19.30 -2.39
N ILE A 489 -10.58 18.15 -2.77
CA ILE A 489 -9.26 17.69 -2.31
C ILE A 489 -8.12 18.48 -2.99
N LEU A 490 -8.29 18.87 -4.25
CA LEU A 490 -7.34 19.75 -4.95
C LEU A 490 -7.18 21.08 -4.24
N GLU A 491 -8.29 21.72 -3.84
CA GLU A 491 -8.24 23.01 -3.13
C GLU A 491 -7.62 22.87 -1.74
N LYS A 492 -7.88 21.77 -1.01
CA LYS A 492 -7.20 21.48 0.27
C LYS A 492 -5.69 21.38 0.09
N TRP A 493 -5.22 20.57 -0.86
CA TRP A 493 -3.78 20.42 -1.13
C TRP A 493 -3.14 21.72 -1.59
N LYS A 494 -3.78 22.43 -2.51
CA LYS A 494 -3.30 23.72 -3.00
C LYS A 494 -3.13 24.71 -1.86
N LYS A 495 -4.14 24.86 -0.99
CA LYS A 495 -4.06 25.72 0.19
C LYS A 495 -2.91 25.32 1.11
N THR A 496 -2.75 24.02 1.41
CA THR A 496 -1.65 23.55 2.27
C THR A 496 -0.28 23.83 1.65
N VAL A 497 -0.13 23.60 0.35
CA VAL A 497 1.12 23.87 -0.37
C VAL A 497 1.43 25.36 -0.42
N GLU A 498 0.44 26.22 -0.63
CA GLU A 498 0.60 27.69 -0.58
C GLU A 498 1.03 28.16 0.82
N GLU A 499 0.43 27.61 1.89
CA GLU A 499 0.84 27.92 3.27
C GLU A 499 2.31 27.56 3.52
N VAL A 500 2.74 26.36 3.10
CA VAL A 500 4.14 25.91 3.23
C VAL A 500 5.11 26.79 2.42
N LEU A 501 4.71 27.26 1.24
CA LEU A 501 5.55 28.13 0.40
C LEU A 501 5.76 29.54 0.96
N HIS A 502 4.89 29.99 1.85
CA HIS A 502 4.87 31.36 2.35
C HIS A 502 5.39 31.52 3.79
N ASP A 503 5.62 30.41 4.51
CA ASP A 503 6.29 30.35 5.81
C ASP A 503 7.84 30.32 5.69
#